data_AF-A0A246HQT6-F1
#
_entry.id   AF-A0A246HQT6-F1
#
_cell.length_a   1.000
_cell.length_b   1.000
_cell.length_c   1.000
_cell.angle_alpha   90.00
_cell.angle_beta   90.00
_cell.angle_gamma   90.00
#
_symmetry.space_group_name_H-M   'P 1'
#
loop_
_entity.id
_entity.type
_entity.pdbx_description
1 polymer ?
#
loop_
_entity_poly.entity_id
_entity_poly.type
_entity_poly.pdbx_seq_one_letter_code
_entity_poly.pdbx_strand_id
1 'polypeptide(L)' 'MKTRLIRNISVTDRSTLEDLILVMAMNIEESLLEAGAIAGKDYTYKDLWTMAMPFALEIFKDKESRITFRTASGA' A
#
# COMPACT_ATOMS: atom_id res chain seq x y z
N MET A 1 20.80 -7.23 -1.05
CA MET A 1 19.69 -6.35 -0.63
C MET A 1 18.64 -6.39 -1.73
N LYS A 2 17.39 -6.78 -1.45
CA LYS A 2 16.34 -6.81 -2.48
C LYS A 2 15.94 -5.37 -2.80
N THR A 3 16.11 -4.94 -4.04
CA THR A 3 15.70 -3.60 -4.47
C THR A 3 14.18 -3.59 -4.55
N ARG A 4 13.54 -2.84 -3.65
CA ARG A 4 12.09 -2.58 -3.66
C ARG A 4 11.80 -1.21 -4.25
N LEU A 5 10.63 -1.06 -4.86
CA LEU A 5 10.08 0.21 -5.27
C LEU A 5 9.59 0.98 -4.04
N ILE A 6 8.73 0.38 -3.20
CA ILE A 6 8.17 1.08 -2.05
C ILE A 6 9.22 1.14 -0.94
N ARG A 7 9.54 2.35 -0.48
CA ARG A 7 10.43 2.53 0.68
C ARG A 7 9.83 1.87 1.93
N ASN A 8 10.68 1.39 2.83
CA ASN A 8 10.21 0.95 4.15
C ASN A 8 9.70 2.15 4.95
N ILE A 9 8.43 2.10 5.32
CA ILE A 9 7.77 3.07 6.18
C ILE A 9 7.45 2.37 7.50
N SER A 10 7.87 2.96 8.62
CA SER A 10 7.75 2.36 9.95
C SER A 10 6.49 2.77 10.70
N VAL A 11 5.76 3.79 10.22
CA VAL A 11 4.57 4.34 10.88
C VAL A 11 3.49 4.59 9.84
N THR A 12 2.32 3.98 10.04
CA THR A 12 1.14 4.08 9.17
C THR A 12 -0.13 4.12 10.01
N ASP A 13 -1.14 4.85 9.59
CA ASP A 13 -2.46 4.94 10.18
C ASP A 13 -3.50 4.21 9.32
N ARG A 14 -3.78 2.95 9.69
CA ARG A 14 -4.77 2.09 9.03
C ARG A 14 -6.22 2.62 9.03
N SER A 15 -6.50 3.72 9.72
CA SER A 15 -7.82 4.39 9.64
C SER A 15 -7.96 5.26 8.39
N THR A 16 -6.85 5.58 7.73
CA THR A 16 -6.82 6.33 6.47
C THR A 16 -6.73 5.37 5.28
N LEU A 17 -7.33 5.75 4.15
CA LEU A 17 -7.39 4.88 2.97
C LEU A 17 -6.03 4.76 2.30
N GLU A 18 -5.30 5.87 2.25
CA GLU A 18 -3.96 5.96 1.68
C GLU A 18 -2.96 5.04 2.38
N ASP A 19 -2.93 5.04 3.71
CA ASP A 19 -2.02 4.20 4.47
C ASP A 19 -2.43 2.73 4.42
N LEU A 20 -3.73 2.42 4.38
CA LEU A 20 -4.19 1.04 4.22
C LEU A 20 -3.76 0.48 2.86
N ILE A 21 -3.99 1.21 1.77
CA ILE A 21 -3.55 0.79 0.41
C ILE A 21 -2.03 0.60 0.39
N LEU A 22 -1.28 1.52 1.01
CA LEU A 22 0.17 1.47 1.04
C LEU A 22 0.69 0.24 1.79
N VAL A 23 0.15 -0.07 2.96
CA VAL A 23 0.52 -1.28 3.72
C VAL A 23 0.23 -2.55 2.92
N MET A 24 -0.92 -2.61 2.25
CA MET A 24 -1.26 -3.76 1.39
C MET A 24 -0.29 -3.89 0.21
N ALA A 25 0.06 -2.78 -0.44
CA ALA A 25 1.02 -2.76 -1.53
C ALA A 25 2.43 -3.21 -1.05
N MET A 26 2.86 -2.80 0.14
CA MET A 26 4.14 -3.24 0.73
C MET A 26 4.16 -4.75 1.01
N ASN A 27 3.05 -5.32 1.48
CA ASN A 27 2.94 -6.76 1.72
C ASN A 27 2.99 -7.56 0.41
N ILE A 28 2.31 -7.08 -0.64
CA ILE A 28 2.33 -7.68 -1.97
C ILE A 28 3.75 -7.61 -2.55
N GLU A 29 4.41 -6.46 -2.44
CA GLU A 29 5.78 -6.28 -2.91
C GLU A 29 6.76 -7.22 -2.21
N GLU A 30 6.65 -7.40 -0.89
CA GLU A 30 7.48 -8.37 -0.16
C GLU A 30 7.27 -9.79 -0.70
N SER A 31 6.01 -10.21 -0.89
CA SER A 31 5.69 -11.54 -1.43
C SER A 31 6.27 -11.75 -2.83
N LEU A 32 6.18 -10.76 -3.72
CA LEU A 32 6.79 -10.81 -5.05
C LEU A 32 8.32 -10.93 -4.98
N LEU A 33 8.95 -10.14 -4.12
CA LEU A 33 10.39 -10.16 -3.90
C LEU A 33 10.87 -11.48 -3.27
N GLU A 34 10.06 -12.12 -2.42
CA GLU A 34 10.33 -13.48 -1.90
C GLU A 34 10.19 -14.56 -2.97
N ALA A 35 9.25 -14.39 -3.90
CA ALA A 35 9.09 -15.26 -5.06
C ALA A 35 10.19 -15.09 -6.13
N GLY A 36 11.06 -14.10 -5.99
CA GLY A 36 12.19 -13.85 -6.90
C GLY A 36 11.90 -12.83 -8.00
N ALA A 37 10.78 -12.10 -7.94
CA ALA A 37 10.48 -11.01 -8.85
C ALA A 37 11.47 -9.84 -8.68
N ILE A 38 11.70 -9.10 -9.76
CA ILE A 38 12.61 -7.96 -9.84
C ILE A 38 11.78 -6.67 -10.01
N ALA A 39 11.91 -5.77 -9.04
CA ALA A 39 11.31 -4.44 -9.07
C ALA A 39 11.63 -3.67 -10.36
N GLY A 40 10.62 -3.05 -10.97
CA GLY A 40 10.77 -2.27 -12.20
C GLY A 40 10.91 -3.10 -13.48
N LYS A 41 11.00 -4.43 -13.36
CA LYS A 41 10.98 -5.38 -14.49
C LYS A 41 9.70 -6.21 -14.48
N ASP A 42 9.45 -6.90 -13.37
CA ASP A 42 8.32 -7.85 -13.25
C ASP A 42 7.06 -7.18 -12.68
N TYR A 43 7.21 -6.00 -12.05
CA TYR A 43 6.10 -5.18 -11.57
C TYR A 43 6.50 -3.70 -11.47
N THR A 44 5.48 -2.84 -11.51
CA THR A 44 5.57 -1.38 -11.32
C THR A 44 4.77 -0.93 -10.09
N TYR A 45 4.91 0.35 -9.70
CA TYR A 45 4.04 0.96 -8.70
C TYR A 45 2.55 0.84 -9.04
N LYS A 46 2.19 1.01 -10.32
CA LYS A 46 0.80 0.94 -10.75
C LYS A 46 0.23 -0.47 -10.52
N ASP A 47 1.03 -1.50 -10.77
CA ASP A 47 0.62 -2.89 -10.57
C ASP A 47 0.40 -3.16 -9.08
N LEU A 48 1.35 -2.75 -8.23
CA LEU A 48 1.24 -2.88 -6.76
C LEU A 48 -0.02 -2.21 -6.22
N TRP A 49 -0.35 -1.00 -6.69
CA TRP A 49 -1.55 -0.27 -6.25
C TRP A 49 -2.82 -0.95 -6.76
N THR A 50 -2.81 -1.39 -8.02
CA THR A 50 -3.93 -2.11 -8.63
C THR A 50 -4.25 -3.40 -7.89
N MET A 51 -3.22 -4.15 -7.48
CA MET A 51 -3.38 -5.39 -6.70
C MET A 51 -3.82 -5.11 -5.25
N ALA A 52 -3.40 -3.99 -4.65
CA ALA A 52 -3.75 -3.63 -3.28
C ALA A 52 -5.19 -3.10 -3.13
N MET A 53 -5.70 -2.37 -4.13
CA MET A 53 -7.00 -1.69 -4.08
C MET A 53 -8.20 -2.58 -3.71
N PRO A 54 -8.36 -3.82 -4.24
CA PRO A 54 -9.47 -4.69 -3.87
C PRO A 54 -9.51 -5.04 -2.38
N PHE A 55 -8.34 -5.32 -1.78
CA PHE A 55 -8.23 -5.65 -0.36
C PHE A 55 -8.54 -4.45 0.52
N ALA A 56 -8.01 -3.28 0.16
CA ALA A 56 -8.33 -2.05 0.86
C ALA A 56 -9.83 -1.74 0.79
N LEU A 57 -10.44 -1.87 -0.40
CA LEU A 57 -11.87 -1.63 -0.59
C LEU A 57 -12.74 -2.57 0.26
N GLU A 58 -12.39 -3.86 0.35
CA GLU A 58 -13.14 -4.82 1.16
C GLU A 58 -13.12 -4.45 2.65
N ILE A 59 -11.94 -4.09 3.18
CA ILE A 59 -11.78 -3.66 4.58
C ILE A 59 -12.52 -2.35 4.86
N PHE A 60 -12.60 -1.46 3.86
CA PHE A 60 -13.35 -0.21 3.96
C PHE A 60 -14.87 -0.44 3.93
N LYS A 61 -15.36 -1.41 3.15
CA LYS A 61 -16.80 -1.73 3.09
C LYS A 61 -17.36 -2.31 4.37
N ASP A 62 -16.51 -2.96 5.19
CA ASP A 62 -16.90 -3.62 6.44
C ASP A 62 -17.04 -2.64 7.63
N LYS A 63 -16.79 -1.34 7.42
CA LYS A 63 -16.93 -0.31 8.46
C LYS A 63 -17.86 0.80 7.99
N GLU A 64 -18.56 1.45 8.94
CA GLU A 64 -19.16 2.78 8.78
C GLU A 64 -18.06 3.86 8.56
N SER A 65 -17.10 3.61 7.68
CA SER A 65 -15.85 4.33 7.63
C SER A 65 -16.05 5.72 7.04
N ARG A 66 -15.94 6.72 7.91
CA ARG A 66 -15.60 8.08 7.50
C ARG A 66 -14.24 8.02 6.82
N ILE A 67 -14.22 8.14 5.50
CA ILE A 67 -12.99 8.28 4.73
C ILE A 67 -12.41 9.64 5.11
N THR A 68 -11.28 9.62 5.82
CA THR A 68 -10.54 10.84 6.16
C THR A 68 -9.20 10.78 5.45
N PHE A 69 -8.80 11.93 4.90
CA PHE A 69 -7.47 12.14 4.35
C PHE A 69 -6.79 13.21 5.19
N ARG A 70 -5.49 13.08 5.40
CA ARG A 70 -4.74 14.12 6.12
C ARG A 70 -4.72 15.40 5.29
N THR A 71 -5.42 16.43 5.75
CA THR A 71 -5.16 17.79 5.26
C THR A 71 -3.90 18.29 5.95
N ALA A 72 -2.97 18.85 5.19
CA ALA A 72 -1.88 19.61 5.79
C ALA A 72 -2.51 20.78 6.57
N SER A 73 -2.64 20.60 7.89
CA SER A 73 -2.95 21.71 8.78
C SER A 73 -1.74 22.64 8.72
N GLY A 74 -2.00 23.93 8.49
CA GLY A 74 -0.97 24.95 8.29
C GLY A 74 0.06 25.01 9.42
N ALA A 75 1.18 25.66 9.05
CA ALA A 75 2.34 26.03 9.84
C ALA A 75 2.08 26.35 11.33
#